data_AF-A0A0P0NJV8-F1
#
_entry.id   AF-A0A0P0NJV8-F1
#
_cell.length_a   1.000
_cell.length_b   1.000
_cell.length_c   1.000
_cell.angle_alpha   90.00
_cell.angle_beta   90.00
_cell.angle_gamma   90.00
#
_symmetry.space_group_name_H-M   'P 1'
#
loop_
_entity.id
_entity.type
_entity.pdbx_description
1 polymer ?
#
loop_
_entity_poly.entity_id
_entity_poly.type
_entity_poly.pdbx_seq_one_letter_code
_entity_poly.pdbx_strand_id
1 'polypeptide(L)'
;MNQNIIKKYGVDFKNKNINNKIDKVPHTNIPDLTIFLYGWGSSELNEDLLPQINKVLNEPDKEFESQNEIVLIDVNKDDVYFYSDEIQQFHMPTIEFKQIVEGWRDFLLSPPLNGAKP
;
A
#
# COMPACT_ATOMS: atom_id res chain seq x y z
N MET A 1 -7.25 9.76 -2.02
CA MET A 1 -7.50 8.84 -0.89
C MET A 1 -8.51 9.46 0.09
N ASN A 2 -9.46 8.67 0.61
CA ASN A 2 -10.50 9.11 1.55
C ASN A 2 -9.92 9.49 2.94
N GLN A 3 -10.35 10.62 3.51
CA GLN A 3 -9.90 11.11 4.83
C GLN A 3 -10.22 10.14 5.99
N ASN A 4 -11.30 9.38 5.91
CA ASN A 4 -11.64 8.39 6.93
C ASN A 4 -10.65 7.22 6.92
N ILE A 5 -10.20 6.79 5.74
CA ILE A 5 -9.17 5.75 5.58
C ILE A 5 -7.84 6.24 6.15
N ILE A 6 -7.45 7.48 5.83
CA ILE A 6 -6.24 8.10 6.38
C ILE A 6 -6.27 8.08 7.91
N LYS A 7 -7.38 8.51 8.52
CA LYS A 7 -7.53 8.53 9.98
C LYS A 7 -7.56 7.13 10.60
N LYS A 8 -8.32 6.20 10.01
CA LYS A 8 -8.48 4.83 10.49
C LYS A 8 -7.14 4.09 10.54
N TYR A 9 -6.33 4.23 9.49
CA TYR A 9 -5.07 3.51 9.35
C TYR A 9 -3.82 4.37 9.61
N GLY A 10 -4.00 5.59 10.12
CA GLY A 10 -2.89 6.51 10.39
C GLY A 10 -1.98 6.75 9.18
N VAL A 11 -2.55 6.82 7.97
CA VAL A 11 -1.77 6.87 6.72
C VAL A 11 -1.05 8.20 6.60
N ASP A 12 0.28 8.15 6.48
CA ASP A 12 1.15 9.33 6.39
C ASP A 12 2.32 9.04 5.45
N PHE A 13 2.36 9.71 4.29
CA PHE A 13 3.40 9.52 3.28
C PHE A 13 4.35 10.71 3.27
N LYS A 14 5.65 10.43 3.37
CA LYS A 14 6.67 11.46 3.60
C LYS A 14 7.85 11.33 2.66
N ASN A 15 8.44 12.47 2.33
CA ASN A 15 9.76 12.53 1.74
C ASN A 15 10.79 12.62 2.89
N LYS A 16 11.81 11.76 2.90
CA LYS A 16 12.95 11.83 3.83
C LYS A 16 14.21 12.17 3.05
N ASN A 17 15.02 13.09 3.56
CA ASN A 17 16.34 13.34 3.00
C ASN A 17 17.35 12.40 3.67
N ILE A 18 17.91 11.48 2.90
CA ILE A 18 18.94 10.54 3.33
C ILE A 18 20.16 10.75 2.44
N ASN A 19 21.25 11.26 3.01
CA ASN A 19 22.51 11.50 2.28
C ASN A 19 22.34 12.32 0.99
N ASN A 20 21.60 13.44 1.06
CA ASN A 20 21.25 14.30 -0.08
C ASN A 20 20.40 13.64 -1.18
N LYS A 21 19.83 12.47 -0.91
CA LYS A 21 18.83 11.82 -1.75
C LYS A 21 17.47 11.92 -1.07
N ILE A 22 16.47 12.38 -1.83
CA ILE A 22 15.09 12.35 -1.35
C ILE A 22 14.57 10.92 -1.55
N ASP A 23 14.23 10.29 -0.44
CA ASP A 23 13.57 9.00 -0.37
C ASP A 23 12.09 9.18 -0.01
N LYS A 24 11.23 8.27 -0.45
CA LYS A 24 9.79 8.31 -0.16
C LYS A 24 9.47 7.16 0.79
N VAL A 25 8.82 7.47 1.90
CA VAL A 25 8.55 6.51 2.97
C VAL A 25 7.07 6.55 3.34
N PRO A 26 6.37 5.41 3.31
CA PRO A 26 5.03 5.29 3.84
C PRO A 26 5.07 5.07 5.35
N HIS A 27 3.99 5.46 6.02
CA HIS A 27 3.74 5.14 7.41
C HIS A 27 2.24 4.90 7.62
N THR A 28 1.92 3.92 8.42
CA THR A 28 0.57 3.58 8.89
C THR A 28 0.64 3.16 10.36
N ASN A 29 -0.50 3.08 11.03
CA ASN A 29 -0.59 2.52 12.39
C ASN A 29 -0.57 0.98 12.43
N ILE A 30 -0.38 0.32 11.28
CA ILE A 30 -0.30 -1.14 11.12
C ILE A 30 1.09 -1.47 10.54
N PRO A 31 2.02 -2.03 11.32
CA PRO A 31 3.39 -2.27 10.89
C PRO A 31 3.50 -3.05 9.57
N ASP A 32 2.73 -4.12 9.40
CA ASP A 32 2.79 -4.97 8.21
C ASP A 32 2.35 -4.22 6.95
N LEU A 33 1.34 -3.36 7.06
CA LEU A 33 0.92 -2.50 5.96
C LEU A 33 2.01 -1.46 5.61
N THR A 34 2.70 -0.92 6.62
CA THR A 34 3.83 0.00 6.37
C THR A 34 4.97 -0.71 5.63
N ILE A 35 5.38 -1.89 6.10
CA ILE A 35 6.45 -2.69 5.51
C ILE A 35 6.06 -3.12 4.09
N PHE A 36 4.85 -3.64 3.94
CA PHE A 36 4.31 -4.05 2.65
C PHE A 36 4.40 -2.89 1.65
N LEU A 37 3.80 -1.73 1.94
CA LEU A 37 3.82 -0.57 1.02
C LEU A 37 5.25 -0.13 0.66
N TYR A 38 6.17 -0.13 1.63
CA TYR A 38 7.55 0.29 1.40
C TYR A 38 8.29 -0.63 0.41
N GLY A 39 7.89 -1.90 0.33
CA GLY A 39 8.48 -2.87 -0.59
C GLY A 39 8.11 -2.71 -2.06
N TRP A 40 7.18 -1.81 -2.41
CA TRP A 40 6.68 -1.67 -3.78
C TRP A 40 7.08 -0.36 -4.45
N GLY A 41 7.62 -0.44 -5.66
CA GLY A 41 7.83 0.69 -6.56
C GLY A 41 6.57 1.06 -7.37
N SER A 42 6.52 2.29 -7.89
CA SER A 42 5.34 2.78 -8.64
C SER A 42 5.06 2.01 -9.93
N SER A 43 6.07 1.46 -10.60
CA SER A 43 5.91 0.62 -11.80
C SER A 43 5.22 -0.70 -11.43
N GLU A 44 5.75 -1.40 -10.44
CA GLU A 44 5.26 -2.70 -9.98
C GLU A 44 3.82 -2.58 -9.45
N LEU A 45 3.50 -1.50 -8.73
CA LEU A 45 2.13 -1.22 -8.31
C LEU A 45 1.16 -1.08 -9.48
N ASN A 46 1.58 -0.45 -10.58
CA ASN A 46 0.75 -0.23 -11.76
C ASN A 46 0.62 -1.47 -12.65
N GLU A 47 1.69 -2.24 -12.77
CA GLU A 47 1.80 -3.35 -13.72
C GLU A 47 1.34 -4.67 -13.12
N ASP A 48 1.41 -4.82 -11.79
CA ASP A 48 1.09 -6.08 -11.11
C ASP A 48 -0.01 -5.91 -10.04
N LEU A 49 0.30 -5.26 -8.91
CA LEU A 49 -0.57 -5.32 -7.73
C LEU A 49 -1.97 -4.72 -7.95
N LEU A 50 -2.08 -3.48 -8.47
CA LEU A 50 -3.37 -2.84 -8.70
C LEU A 50 -4.23 -3.58 -9.74
N PRO A 51 -3.68 -4.06 -10.87
CA PRO A 51 -4.40 -4.95 -11.77
C PRO A 51 -5.00 -6.18 -11.08
N GLN A 52 -4.25 -6.87 -10.22
CA GLN A 52 -4.77 -8.04 -9.50
C GLN A 52 -5.88 -7.67 -8.52
N ILE A 53 -5.72 -6.60 -7.74
CA ILE A 53 -6.78 -6.11 -6.83
C ILE A 53 -8.06 -5.78 -7.61
N ASN A 54 -7.93 -5.09 -8.76
CA ASN A 54 -9.08 -4.77 -9.60
C ASN A 54 -9.75 -6.02 -10.19
N LYS A 55 -8.97 -7.04 -10.54
CA LYS A 55 -9.49 -8.31 -11.03
C LYS A 55 -10.31 -9.02 -9.96
N VAL A 56 -9.77 -9.14 -8.75
CA VAL A 56 -10.46 -9.75 -7.60
C VAL A 56 -11.76 -9.00 -7.25
N LEU A 57 -11.75 -7.67 -7.29
CA LEU A 57 -12.96 -6.87 -7.04
C LEU A 57 -14.07 -7.06 -8.09
N ASN A 58 -13.70 -7.36 -9.34
CA ASN A 58 -14.65 -7.56 -10.44
C ASN A 58 -15.05 -9.03 -10.63
N GLU A 59 -14.26 -9.97 -10.12
CA GLU A 59 -14.43 -11.41 -10.31
C GLU A 59 -14.45 -12.11 -8.93
N PRO A 60 -15.63 -12.31 -8.32
CA PRO A 60 -15.76 -12.73 -6.92
C PRO A 60 -15.12 -14.08 -6.57
N ASP A 61 -14.90 -14.96 -7.54
CA ASP A 61 -14.29 -16.28 -7.33
C ASP A 61 -12.76 -16.28 -7.45
N LYS A 62 -12.14 -15.10 -7.56
CA LYS A 62 -10.68 -14.96 -7.71
C LYS A 62 -10.04 -14.48 -6.42
N GLU A 63 -8.93 -15.12 -6.10
CA GLU A 63 -8.02 -14.72 -5.04
C GLU A 63 -6.63 -14.50 -5.63
N PHE A 64 -5.83 -13.67 -4.96
CA PHE A 64 -4.45 -13.40 -5.33
C PHE A 64 -3.57 -13.33 -4.09
N GLU A 65 -2.44 -14.04 -4.14
CA GLU A 65 -1.39 -13.98 -3.14
C GLU A 65 -0.21 -13.17 -3.68
N SER A 66 0.30 -12.19 -2.91
CA SER A 66 1.43 -11.37 -3.33
C SER A 66 2.77 -12.09 -3.18
N GLN A 67 3.75 -11.76 -4.03
CA GLN A 67 5.11 -12.31 -3.96
C GLN A 67 6.08 -11.50 -3.07
N ASN A 68 5.58 -10.69 -2.12
CA ASN A 68 6.47 -9.87 -1.29
C ASN A 68 7.15 -10.75 -0.23
N GLU A 69 8.49 -10.76 -0.22
CA GLU A 69 9.31 -11.66 0.61
C GLU A 69 9.21 -11.39 2.13
N ILE A 70 8.70 -10.22 2.55
CA ILE A 70 8.66 -9.81 3.96
C ILE A 70 7.24 -9.88 4.51
N VAL A 71 6.24 -9.46 3.73
CA VAL A 71 4.82 -9.49 4.13
C VAL A 71 4.02 -10.07 3.00
N LEU A 72 3.47 -11.27 3.19
CA LEU A 72 2.55 -11.88 2.24
C LEU A 72 1.15 -11.32 2.47
N ILE A 73 0.39 -11.14 1.38
CA ILE A 73 -1.03 -10.84 1.46
C ILE A 73 -1.84 -11.82 0.64
N ASP A 74 -3.00 -12.19 1.17
CA ASP A 74 -4.08 -12.82 0.41
C ASP A 74 -5.17 -11.79 0.16
N VAL A 75 -5.54 -11.61 -1.09
CA VAL A 75 -6.57 -10.65 -1.52
C VAL A 75 -7.76 -11.44 -2.05
N ASN A 76 -8.91 -11.29 -1.40
CA ASN A 76 -10.19 -11.68 -1.96
C ASN A 76 -11.07 -10.43 -2.16
N LYS A 77 -12.31 -10.62 -2.60
CA LYS A 77 -13.19 -9.51 -2.95
C LYS A 77 -13.49 -8.59 -1.77
N ASP A 78 -13.64 -9.14 -0.57
CA ASP A 78 -14.14 -8.43 0.59
C ASP A 78 -12.99 -7.97 1.49
N ASP A 79 -11.98 -8.82 1.69
CA ASP A 79 -10.87 -8.62 2.61
C ASP A 79 -9.50 -8.89 1.99
N VAL A 80 -8.50 -8.20 2.54
CA VAL A 80 -7.07 -8.49 2.38
C VAL A 80 -6.52 -8.94 3.73
N TYR A 81 -5.89 -10.10 3.74
CA TYR A 81 -5.22 -10.68 4.90
C TYR A 81 -3.72 -10.46 4.80
N PHE A 82 -3.08 -10.05 5.90
CA PHE A 82 -1.65 -9.82 5.98
C PHE A 82 -1.02 -10.90 6.87
N TYR A 83 0.06 -11.49 6.37
CA TYR A 83 0.80 -12.54 7.04
C TYR A 83 2.27 -12.13 7.21
N SER A 84 2.77 -12.30 8.44
CA SER A 84 4.19 -12.23 8.77
C SER A 84 4.56 -13.57 9.40
N ASP A 85 5.60 -14.22 8.90
CA ASP A 85 6.04 -15.55 9.33
C ASP A 85 4.90 -16.59 9.34
N GLU A 86 4.07 -16.61 8.28
CA GLU A 86 2.91 -17.51 8.10
C GLU A 86 1.78 -17.35 9.13
N ILE A 87 1.85 -16.35 10.02
CA ILE A 87 0.80 -16.04 10.99
C ILE A 87 0.01 -14.83 10.50
N GLN A 88 -1.31 -14.97 10.38
CA GLN A 88 -2.21 -13.85 10.07
C GLN A 88 -2.13 -12.82 11.20
N GLN A 89 -1.72 -11.60 10.87
CA GLN A 89 -1.57 -10.51 11.83
C GLN A 89 -2.74 -9.54 11.79
N PHE A 90 -3.27 -9.27 10.60
CA PHE A 90 -4.23 -8.20 10.37
C PHE A 90 -5.04 -8.45 9.09
N HIS A 91 -6.26 -7.91 9.02
CA HIS A 91 -7.02 -7.85 7.78
C HIS A 91 -7.73 -6.51 7.61
N MET A 92 -8.01 -6.14 6.36
CA MET A 92 -8.77 -4.94 6.04
C MET A 92 -9.62 -5.11 4.78
N PRO A 93 -10.68 -4.29 4.59
CA PRO A 93 -11.48 -4.37 3.39
C PRO A 93 -10.68 -4.09 2.11
N THR A 94 -10.88 -4.91 1.07
CA THR A 94 -10.15 -4.81 -0.21
C THR A 94 -10.30 -3.44 -0.89
N ILE A 95 -11.48 -2.83 -0.78
CA ILE A 95 -11.73 -1.48 -1.29
C ILE A 95 -10.91 -0.42 -0.56
N GLU A 96 -10.72 -0.58 0.75
CA GLU A 96 -9.89 0.34 1.53
C GLU A 96 -8.41 0.12 1.23
N PHE A 97 -7.99 -1.14 1.12
CA PHE A 97 -6.62 -1.50 0.74
C PHE A 97 -6.25 -0.90 -0.62
N LYS A 98 -7.11 -1.07 -1.63
CA LYS A 98 -6.95 -0.45 -2.96
C LYS A 98 -6.67 1.05 -2.86
N GLN A 99 -7.46 1.79 -2.08
CA GLN A 99 -7.29 3.25 -1.96
C GLN A 99 -5.97 3.64 -1.31
N ILE A 100 -5.46 2.84 -0.38
CA ILE A 100 -4.14 3.07 0.23
C ILE A 100 -3.04 2.80 -0.79
N VAL A 101 -3.11 1.69 -1.53
CA VAL A 101 -2.14 1.34 -2.58
C VAL A 101 -2.12 2.39 -3.69
N GLU A 102 -3.28 2.84 -4.17
CA GLU A 102 -3.39 3.94 -5.14
C GLU A 102 -2.79 5.24 -4.58
N GLY A 103 -3.08 5.57 -3.32
CA GLY A 103 -2.52 6.74 -2.67
C GLY A 103 -0.99 6.68 -2.57
N TRP A 104 -0.44 5.51 -2.27
CA TRP A 104 1.01 5.29 -2.21
C TRP A 104 1.65 5.42 -3.59
N ARG A 105 1.09 4.77 -4.61
CA ARG A 105 1.52 4.93 -6.00
C ARG A 105 1.52 6.41 -6.43
N ASP A 106 0.43 7.12 -6.18
CA ASP A 106 0.30 8.53 -6.57
C ASP A 106 1.35 9.40 -5.85
N PHE A 107 1.61 9.09 -4.58
CA PHE A 107 2.69 9.74 -3.83
C PHE A 107 4.07 9.42 -4.42
N LEU A 108 4.35 8.17 -4.80
CA LEU A 108 5.60 7.78 -5.46
C LEU A 108 5.83 8.53 -6.78
N LEU A 109 4.77 8.75 -7.55
CA LEU A 109 4.83 9.46 -8.84
C LEU A 109 4.88 10.99 -8.68
N SER A 110 4.44 11.52 -7.54
CA SER A 110 4.50 12.96 -7.29
C SER A 110 5.94 13.44 -7.15
N PRO A 111 6.29 14.61 -7.71
CA PRO A 111 7.58 15.23 -7.43
C PRO A 111 7.74 15.41 -5.91
N PRO A 112 8.98 15.43 -5.38
CA PRO A 112 9.20 15.75 -3.97
C PRO A 112 8.42 17.02 -3.62
N LEU A 113 7.63 16.96 -2.55
CA LEU A 113 7.05 18.14 -1.96
C LEU A 113 8.21 18.92 -1.35
N ASN A 114 8.92 19.66 -2.20
CA ASN A 114 9.84 20.68 -1.76
C ASN A 114 9.01 21.58 -0.86
N GLY A 115 9.42 21.73 0.40
CA GLY A 115 8.80 22.63 1.38
C GLY A 115 8.93 24.12 1.01
N ALA A 116 8.90 24.47 -0.28
CA ALA A 116 8.66 25.81 -0.73
C ALA A 116 7.21 26.15 -0.37
N LYS A 117 7.05 26.79 0.79
CA LYS A 117 5.87 27.63 1.05
C LYS A 117 5.72 28.60 -0.15
N PRO A 118 4.50 28.86 -0.62
CA PRO A 118 4.26 30.02 -1.47
C PRO A 118 4.67 31.32 -0.74
#